data_AF-A0A6N6L996-F1
#
_entry.id   AF-A0A6N6L996-F1
#
_cell.length_a   1.000
_cell.length_b   1.000
_cell.length_c   1.000
_cell.angle_alpha   90.00
_cell.angle_beta   90.00
_cell.angle_gamma   90.00
#
_symmetry.space_group_name_H-M   'P 1'
#
loop_
_entity.id
_entity.type
_entity.pdbx_description
1 polymer ?
#
loop_
_entity_poly.entity_id
_entity_poly.type
_entity_poly.pdbx_seq_one_letter_code
_entity_poly.pdbx_strand_id
1 'polypeptide(L)'
;MMRRAIDPLEAISEADYSTSTQPLEELRTRILTTIERIDSDPRYIRVFAIAMHKSEYVDEMVPLVDQCLECCDRHLLRQEQAIAVARKLGHVPAKVDPHRAALSLSAMIDGLIASWCLQPEVYSLDLAGNMIDCFFYGMKNGACA
;
A
#
# COMPACT_ATOMS: atom_id res chain seq x y z
N MET A 1 -17.06 -11.72 3.93
CA MET A 1 -16.82 -10.39 4.53
C MET A 1 -15.43 -9.86 4.20
N MET A 2 -14.35 -10.61 4.42
CA MET A 2 -13.00 -10.15 4.00
C MET A 2 -12.86 -9.94 2.49
N ARG A 3 -13.66 -10.61 1.65
CA ARG A 3 -13.73 -10.29 0.20
C ARG A 3 -14.08 -8.81 -0.10
N ARG A 4 -14.83 -8.14 0.79
CA ARG A 4 -15.10 -6.69 0.68
C ARG A 4 -13.94 -5.81 1.13
N ALA A 5 -12.96 -6.37 1.85
CA ALA A 5 -11.70 -5.70 2.18
C ALA A 5 -10.76 -5.66 0.98
N ILE A 6 -10.89 -6.67 0.11
CA ILE A 6 -10.10 -6.86 -1.10
C ILE A 6 -10.53 -5.89 -2.21
N ASP A 7 -11.83 -5.65 -2.37
CA ASP A 7 -12.40 -4.78 -3.44
C ASP A 7 -11.71 -3.40 -3.62
N PRO A 8 -11.43 -2.59 -2.57
CA PRO A 8 -10.75 -1.30 -2.74
C PRO A 8 -9.26 -1.45 -3.08
N LEU A 9 -8.63 -2.58 -2.73
CA LEU A 9 -7.22 -2.87 -3.01
C LEU A 9 -7.02 -3.38 -4.46
N GLU A 10 -8.01 -4.08 -5.03
CA GLU A 10 -7.94 -4.58 -6.41
C GLU A 10 -7.76 -3.46 -7.45
N ALA A 11 -8.33 -2.27 -7.20
CA ALA A 11 -8.17 -1.12 -8.10
C ALA A 11 -6.70 -0.66 -8.25
N ILE A 12 -5.83 -1.02 -7.31
CA ILE A 12 -4.39 -0.70 -7.36
C ILE A 12 -3.63 -1.77 -8.16
N SER A 13 -4.11 -3.01 -8.13
CA SER A 13 -3.45 -4.18 -8.73
C SER A 13 -3.46 -4.19 -10.26
N GLU A 14 -4.29 -3.35 -10.88
CA GLU A 14 -4.39 -3.17 -12.35
C GLU A 14 -3.39 -2.14 -12.92
N ALA A 15 -2.61 -1.45 -12.07
CA ALA A 15 -1.64 -0.46 -12.53
C ALA A 15 -0.52 -1.11 -13.38
N ASP A 16 -0.16 -0.48 -14.49
CA ASP A 16 1.05 -0.79 -15.25
C ASP A 16 1.92 0.46 -15.36
N TYR A 17 3.14 0.37 -14.84
CA TYR A 17 4.12 1.46 -14.86
C TYR A 17 5.18 1.29 -15.95
N SER A 18 5.07 0.25 -16.78
CA SER A 18 6.09 -0.12 -17.77
C SER A 18 6.50 1.01 -18.72
N THR A 19 5.57 1.92 -19.04
CA THR A 19 5.76 3.07 -19.93
C THR A 19 5.73 4.42 -19.20
N SER A 20 5.61 4.42 -17.86
CA SER A 20 5.51 5.64 -17.08
C SER A 20 6.82 6.43 -17.08
N THR A 21 6.72 7.75 -17.25
CA THR A 21 7.83 8.69 -17.10
C THR A 21 7.94 9.26 -15.68
N GLN A 22 6.93 9.04 -14.82
CA GLN A 22 6.89 9.53 -13.44
C GLN A 22 6.29 8.46 -12.50
N PRO A 23 6.86 7.23 -12.47
CA PRO A 23 6.21 6.08 -11.82
C PRO A 23 6.01 6.25 -10.31
N LEU A 24 6.89 6.98 -9.62
CA LEU A 24 6.75 7.23 -8.18
C LEU A 24 5.60 8.20 -7.86
N GLU A 25 5.38 9.22 -8.70
CA GLU A 25 4.29 10.18 -8.50
C GLU A 25 2.94 9.55 -8.82
N GLU A 26 2.89 8.70 -9.85
CA GLU A 26 1.70 7.90 -10.16
C GLU A 26 1.39 6.87 -9.05
N LEU A 27 2.41 6.21 -8.51
CA LEU A 27 2.27 5.32 -7.36
C LEU A 27 1.76 6.06 -6.12
N ARG A 28 2.37 7.21 -5.79
CA ARG A 28 1.93 8.10 -4.71
C ARG A 28 0.44 8.43 -4.83
N THR A 29 0.04 8.90 -6.01
CA THR A 29 -1.33 9.32 -6.28
C THR A 29 -2.30 8.16 -6.06
N ARG A 30 -1.98 6.97 -6.57
CA ARG A 30 -2.82 5.78 -6.39
C ARG A 30 -2.97 5.38 -4.93
N ILE A 31 -1.88 5.39 -4.15
CA ILE A 31 -1.93 5.07 -2.72
C ILE A 31 -2.86 6.06 -2.00
N LEU A 32 -2.68 7.37 -2.23
CA LEU A 32 -3.50 8.38 -1.57
C LEU A 32 -4.97 8.33 -1.98
N THR A 33 -5.27 8.09 -3.26
CA THR A 33 -6.65 7.89 -3.71
C THR A 33 -7.28 6.66 -3.06
N THR A 34 -6.53 5.59 -2.82
CA THR A 34 -7.04 4.42 -2.08
C THR A 34 -7.32 4.77 -0.62
N ILE A 35 -6.39 5.46 0.05
CA ILE A 35 -6.56 5.87 1.44
C ILE A 35 -7.77 6.81 1.58
N GLU A 36 -7.94 7.77 0.66
CA GLU A 36 -9.10 8.66 0.60
C GLU A 36 -10.42 7.89 0.42
N ARG A 37 -10.44 6.86 -0.42
CA ARG A 37 -11.61 5.98 -0.58
C ARG A 37 -11.93 5.20 0.70
N ILE A 38 -10.90 4.74 1.41
CA ILE A 38 -11.06 4.03 2.68
C ILE A 38 -11.66 4.98 3.73
N ASP A 39 -11.15 6.21 3.82
CA ASP A 39 -11.61 7.23 4.77
C ASP A 39 -13.03 7.73 4.47
N SER A 40 -13.34 7.99 3.20
CA SER A 40 -14.63 8.55 2.77
C SER A 40 -15.81 7.57 2.87
N ASP A 41 -15.57 6.27 2.95
CA ASP A 41 -16.62 5.26 3.12
C ASP A 41 -16.45 4.47 4.43
N PRO A 42 -17.29 4.75 5.44
CA PRO A 42 -17.26 4.04 6.73
C PRO A 42 -17.37 2.51 6.62
N ARG A 43 -17.84 1.97 5.49
CA ARG A 43 -17.86 0.52 5.25
C ARG A 43 -16.45 -0.06 5.15
N TYR A 44 -15.50 0.64 4.52
CA TYR A 44 -14.13 0.14 4.37
C TYR A 44 -13.39 0.15 5.70
N ILE A 45 -13.44 1.24 6.46
CA ILE A 45 -12.86 1.29 7.82
C ILE A 45 -13.38 0.14 8.69
N ARG A 46 -14.69 -0.13 8.69
CA ARG A 46 -15.25 -1.25 9.46
C ARG A 46 -14.73 -2.60 9.00
N VAL A 47 -14.59 -2.79 7.69
CA VAL A 47 -14.12 -4.05 7.12
C VAL A 47 -12.63 -4.28 7.42
N PHE A 48 -11.78 -3.26 7.26
CA PHE A 48 -10.37 -3.33 7.65
C PHE A 48 -10.19 -3.53 9.16
N ALA A 49 -10.98 -2.81 9.99
CA ALA A 49 -10.94 -2.99 11.44
C ALA A 49 -11.26 -4.44 11.86
N ILE A 50 -12.20 -5.09 11.18
CA ILE A 50 -12.53 -6.49 11.49
C ILE A 50 -11.46 -7.43 10.96
N ALA A 51 -11.00 -7.24 9.73
CA ALA A 51 -9.94 -8.07 9.13
C ALA A 51 -8.62 -8.00 9.92
N MET A 52 -8.22 -6.81 10.37
CA MET A 52 -6.92 -6.57 11.02
C MET A 52 -6.93 -6.80 12.54
N HIS A 53 -8.06 -6.58 13.23
CA HIS A 53 -8.08 -6.55 14.71
C HIS A 53 -9.08 -7.48 15.37
N LYS A 54 -10.02 -8.07 14.61
CA LYS A 54 -11.13 -8.86 15.18
C LYS A 54 -11.28 -10.24 14.54
N SER A 55 -10.33 -10.64 13.70
CA SER A 55 -10.32 -11.93 13.01
C SER A 55 -9.22 -12.81 13.59
N GLU A 56 -9.57 -14.06 13.89
CA GLU A 56 -8.61 -15.09 14.25
C GLU A 56 -8.31 -15.95 13.02
N TYR A 57 -7.04 -16.30 12.83
CA TYR A 57 -6.61 -17.21 11.78
C TYR A 57 -6.86 -18.65 12.23
N VAL A 58 -8.02 -19.18 11.86
CA VAL A 58 -8.43 -20.57 12.09
C VAL A 58 -8.52 -21.34 10.78
N ASP A 59 -8.42 -22.68 10.82
CA ASP A 59 -8.34 -23.54 9.62
C ASP A 59 -9.48 -23.30 8.60
N GLU A 60 -10.68 -22.98 9.08
CA GLU A 60 -11.85 -22.68 8.22
C GLU A 60 -11.70 -21.38 7.40
N MET A 61 -10.77 -20.50 7.78
CA MET A 61 -10.52 -19.22 7.13
C MET A 61 -9.42 -19.28 6.07
N VAL A 62 -8.68 -20.39 5.95
CA VAL A 62 -7.53 -20.53 5.04
C VAL A 62 -7.85 -20.07 3.61
N PRO A 63 -8.95 -20.50 2.95
CA PRO A 63 -9.23 -20.08 1.58
C PRO A 63 -9.45 -18.56 1.43
N LEU A 64 -9.93 -17.91 2.48
CA LEU A 64 -10.17 -16.47 2.49
C LEU A 64 -8.88 -15.68 2.74
N VAL A 65 -8.00 -16.23 3.58
CA VAL A 65 -6.66 -15.68 3.84
C VAL A 65 -5.80 -15.76 2.58
N ASP A 66 -5.83 -16.89 1.88
CA ASP A 66 -5.10 -17.07 0.61
C ASP A 66 -5.50 -15.99 -0.41
N GLN A 67 -6.80 -15.70 -0.55
CA GLN A 67 -7.28 -14.63 -1.43
C GLN A 67 -6.76 -13.24 -1.03
N CYS A 68 -6.68 -12.95 0.28
CA CYS A 68 -6.10 -11.70 0.77
C CYS A 68 -4.61 -11.63 0.46
N LEU A 69 -3.87 -12.72 0.68
CA LEU A 69 -2.43 -12.80 0.38
C LEU A 69 -2.16 -12.61 -1.11
N GLU A 70 -2.93 -13.27 -1.98
CA GLU A 70 -2.82 -13.08 -3.43
C GLU A 70 -3.07 -11.62 -3.86
N CYS A 71 -4.00 -10.92 -3.21
CA CYS A 71 -4.23 -9.50 -3.45
C CYS A 71 -3.03 -8.65 -3.00
N CYS A 72 -2.50 -8.91 -1.80
CA CYS A 72 -1.32 -8.24 -1.27
C CYS A 72 -0.10 -8.47 -2.17
N ASP A 73 0.09 -9.69 -2.69
CA ASP A 73 1.19 -10.04 -3.59
C ASP A 73 1.08 -9.29 -4.93
N ARG A 74 -0.12 -9.20 -5.50
CA ARG A 74 -0.36 -8.38 -6.70
C ARG A 74 -0.04 -6.92 -6.45
N HIS A 75 -0.47 -6.37 -5.31
CA HIS A 75 -0.20 -5.00 -4.93
C HIS A 75 1.30 -4.73 -4.77
N LEU A 76 2.01 -5.63 -4.07
CA LEU A 76 3.45 -5.58 -3.88
C LEU A 76 4.19 -5.57 -5.23
N LEU A 77 3.78 -6.43 -6.16
CA LEU A 77 4.36 -6.51 -7.50
C LEU A 77 4.23 -5.18 -8.27
N ARG A 78 3.10 -4.46 -8.12
CA ARG A 78 2.90 -3.16 -8.77
C ARG A 78 3.77 -2.07 -8.16
N GLN A 79 3.91 -2.05 -6.84
CA GLN A 79 4.84 -1.14 -6.17
C GLN A 79 6.29 -1.40 -6.61
N GLU A 80 6.70 -2.67 -6.63
CA GLU A 80 8.02 -3.08 -7.08
C GLU A 80 8.29 -2.66 -8.53
N GLN A 81 7.31 -2.86 -9.43
CA GLN A 81 7.41 -2.44 -10.83
C GLN A 81 7.63 -0.93 -10.94
N ALA A 82 6.85 -0.11 -10.22
CA ALA A 82 7.01 1.34 -10.22
C ALA A 82 8.41 1.77 -9.76
N ILE A 83 8.90 1.18 -8.67
CA ILE A 83 10.23 1.49 -8.11
C ILE A 83 11.34 1.00 -9.06
N ALA A 84 11.18 -0.16 -9.69
CA ALA A 84 12.12 -0.68 -10.66
C ALA A 84 12.21 0.20 -11.92
N VAL A 85 11.09 0.72 -12.41
CA VAL A 85 11.05 1.69 -13.52
C VAL A 85 11.69 3.01 -13.09
N ALA A 86 11.36 3.51 -11.88
CA ALA A 86 11.98 4.72 -11.33
C ALA A 86 13.52 4.60 -11.26
N ARG A 87 14.01 3.44 -10.84
CA ARG A 87 15.46 3.15 -10.80
C ARG A 87 16.08 3.13 -12.19
N LYS A 88 15.43 2.52 -13.18
CA LYS A 88 15.88 2.52 -14.59
C LYS A 88 15.96 3.93 -15.18
N LEU A 89 15.02 4.81 -14.79
CA LEU A 89 14.99 6.22 -15.19
C LEU A 89 15.95 7.11 -14.39
N GLY A 90 16.63 6.58 -13.36
CA GLY A 90 17.54 7.35 -12.51
C GLY A 90 16.86 8.25 -11.47
N HIS A 91 15.56 8.06 -11.21
CA HIS A 91 14.82 8.81 -10.18
C HIS A 91 15.16 8.39 -8.75
N VAL A 92 15.76 7.20 -8.58
CA VAL A 92 16.27 6.70 -7.31
C VAL A 92 17.68 6.11 -7.50
N PRO A 93 18.51 6.06 -6.44
CA PRO A 93 19.85 5.50 -6.53
C PRO A 93 19.86 4.04 -7.00
N ALA A 94 20.88 3.64 -7.77
CA ALA A 94 21.02 2.28 -8.29
C ALA A 94 21.10 1.20 -7.18
N LYS A 95 21.57 1.59 -5.98
CA LYS A 95 21.64 0.72 -4.79
C LYS A 95 20.29 0.39 -4.17
N VAL A 96 19.21 1.12 -4.51
CA VAL A 96 17.87 0.81 -4.02
C VAL A 96 17.43 -0.52 -4.61
N ASP A 97 17.07 -1.45 -3.72
CA ASP A 97 16.41 -2.71 -4.06
C ASP A 97 14.90 -2.46 -4.18
N PRO A 98 14.29 -2.59 -5.38
CA PRO A 98 12.88 -2.31 -5.59
C PRO A 98 11.95 -3.17 -4.74
N HIS A 99 12.30 -4.44 -4.52
CA HIS A 99 11.50 -5.38 -3.75
C HIS A 99 11.50 -5.00 -2.28
N ARG A 100 12.69 -4.72 -1.70
CA ARG A 100 12.80 -4.29 -0.29
C ARG A 100 12.11 -2.94 -0.06
N ALA A 101 12.21 -2.02 -1.01
CA ALA A 101 11.53 -0.74 -0.94
C ALA A 101 9.99 -0.91 -1.02
N ALA A 102 9.50 -1.77 -1.91
CA ALA A 102 8.07 -2.09 -2.00
C ALA A 102 7.55 -2.74 -0.70
N LEU A 103 8.25 -3.75 -0.16
CA LEU A 103 7.89 -4.36 1.12
C LEU A 103 7.83 -3.34 2.26
N SER A 104 8.80 -2.42 2.32
CA SER A 104 8.84 -1.37 3.34
C SER A 104 7.66 -0.40 3.21
N LEU A 105 7.30 -0.03 1.98
CA LEU A 105 6.15 0.82 1.70
C LEU A 105 4.84 0.13 2.07
N SER A 106 4.64 -1.13 1.66
CA SER A 106 3.47 -1.92 2.05
C SER A 106 3.33 -2.04 3.57
N ALA A 107 4.39 -2.42 4.28
CA ALA A 107 4.35 -2.54 5.74
C ALA A 107 3.99 -1.22 6.43
N MET A 108 4.49 -0.09 5.91
CA MET A 108 4.14 1.23 6.42
C MET A 108 2.65 1.57 6.18
N ILE A 109 2.13 1.29 4.98
CA ILE A 109 0.73 1.54 4.62
C ILE A 109 -0.20 0.64 5.45
N ASP A 110 0.13 -0.64 5.58
CA ASP A 110 -0.64 -1.59 6.38
C ASP A 110 -0.69 -1.16 7.85
N GLY A 111 0.44 -0.74 8.42
CA GLY A 111 0.50 -0.20 9.78
C GLY A 111 -0.30 1.09 9.96
N LEU A 112 -0.28 1.97 8.95
CA LEU A 112 -1.09 3.19 8.93
C LEU A 112 -2.57 2.85 8.95
N ILE A 113 -3.05 1.99 8.05
CA ILE A 113 -4.47 1.60 7.96
C ILE A 113 -4.91 0.88 9.23
N ALA A 114 -4.09 -0.04 9.75
CA ALA A 114 -4.38 -0.77 10.98
C ALA A 114 -4.55 0.20 12.16
N SER A 115 -3.64 1.17 12.31
CA SER A 115 -3.69 2.13 13.41
C SER A 115 -4.84 3.12 13.26
N TRP A 116 -5.11 3.57 12.03
CA TRP A 116 -6.25 4.44 11.72
C TRP A 116 -7.57 3.77 12.09
N CYS A 117 -7.73 2.47 11.81
CA CYS A 117 -8.93 1.73 12.19
C CYS A 117 -9.21 1.71 13.70
N LEU A 118 -8.19 1.89 14.55
CA LEU A 118 -8.33 1.91 16.01
C LEU A 118 -8.49 3.32 16.58
N GLN A 119 -7.86 4.31 15.97
CA GLN A 119 -7.79 5.70 16.46
C GLN A 119 -8.09 6.70 15.34
N PRO A 120 -9.29 6.69 14.74
CA PRO A 120 -9.60 7.51 13.57
C PRO A 120 -9.48 9.01 13.79
N GLU A 121 -9.51 9.47 15.04
CA GLU A 121 -9.30 10.87 15.43
C GLU A 121 -7.82 11.33 15.37
N VAL A 122 -6.87 10.40 15.37
CA VAL A 122 -5.42 10.68 15.33
C VAL A 122 -4.89 10.75 13.90
N TYR A 123 -5.52 9.99 13.00
CA TYR A 123 -5.06 9.81 11.63
C TYR A 123 -5.85 10.67 10.64
N SER A 124 -5.17 11.15 9.61
CA SER A 124 -5.77 11.96 8.55
C SER A 124 -5.08 11.70 7.21
N LEU A 125 -5.75 12.07 6.11
CA LEU A 125 -5.17 11.95 4.77
C LEU A 125 -3.88 12.79 4.63
N ASP A 126 -3.82 13.95 5.28
CA ASP A 126 -2.62 14.80 5.31
C ASP A 126 -1.45 14.11 6.02
N LEU A 127 -1.71 13.44 7.15
CA LEU A 127 -0.69 12.66 7.85
C LEU A 127 -0.17 11.52 6.97
N ALA A 128 -1.08 10.78 6.32
CA ALA A 128 -0.75 9.71 5.39
C ALA A 128 0.13 10.22 4.23
N GLY A 129 -0.27 11.33 3.61
CA GLY A 129 0.48 12.02 2.56
C GLY A 129 1.90 12.35 2.99
N ASN A 130 2.06 13.01 4.13
CA ASN A 130 3.36 13.37 4.67
C ASN A 130 4.26 12.15 4.96
N MET A 131 3.70 11.06 5.49
CA MET A 131 4.48 9.83 5.74
C MET A 131 4.97 9.18 4.45
N ILE A 132 4.11 9.10 3.42
CA ILE A 132 4.46 8.57 2.10
C ILE A 132 5.51 9.47 1.43
N ASP A 133 5.37 10.78 1.55
CA ASP A 133 6.35 11.75 1.02
C ASP A 133 7.71 11.61 1.69
N CYS A 134 7.74 11.48 3.02
CA CYS A 134 8.96 11.20 3.77
C CYS A 134 9.64 9.90 3.31
N PHE A 135 8.85 8.84 3.11
CA PHE A 135 9.37 7.57 2.60
C PHE A 135 10.00 7.73 1.20
N PHE A 136 9.29 8.35 0.26
CA PHE A 136 9.81 8.58 -1.09
C PHE A 136 11.01 9.52 -1.11
N TYR A 137 11.02 10.55 -0.26
CA TYR A 137 12.17 11.42 -0.09
C TYR A 137 13.40 10.64 0.40
N GLY A 138 13.24 9.82 1.45
CA GLY A 138 14.32 8.97 1.97
C GLY A 138 14.84 7.98 0.93
N MET A 139 13.95 7.34 0.18
CA MET A 139 14.32 6.43 -0.91
C MET A 139 15.08 7.14 -2.04
N LYS A 140 14.59 8.30 -2.50
CA LYS A 140 15.24 9.14 -3.53
C LYS A 140 16.65 9.59 -3.09
N ASN A 141 16.88 9.74 -1.78
CA ASN A 141 18.18 10.13 -1.19
C ASN A 141 19.01 8.94 -0.64
N GLY A 142 18.58 7.70 -0.87
CA GLY A 142 19.37 6.50 -0.55
C GLY A 142 19.42 6.12 0.93
N ALA A 143 18.41 6.51 1.72
CA ALA A 143 18.22 6.11 3.11
C ALA A 143 17.64 4.67 3.25
N CYS A 144 17.02 4.14 2.19
CA CYS A 144 16.43 2.79 2.13
C CYS A 144 17.33 1.78 1.39
N ALA A 145 18.65 1.90 1.51
CA ALA A 145 19.63 1.05 0.83
C ALA A 145 20.15 -0.09 1.71
#